data_AF-A0A661R9B0-F1
#
_entry.id   AF-A0A661R9B0-F1
#
_cell.length_a   1.000
_cell.length_b   1.000
_cell.length_c   1.000
_cell.angle_alpha   90.00
_cell.angle_beta   90.00
_cell.angle_gamma   90.00
#
_symmetry.space_group_name_H-M   'P 1'
#
loop_
_entity.id
_entity.type
_entity.pdbx_description
1 polymer ?
#
loop_
_entity_poly.entity_id
_entity_poly.type
_entity_poly.pdbx_seq_one_letter_code
_entity_poly.pdbx_strand_id
1 'polypeptide(L)'
;RSVKQGTLLSPEDGATLIIWLSDVIEGNSGMIEISGPGVEDSATLYVSPAMFSLMKHRTAIQFEYPLGFDLFAVGSDGYLLGLPRTSSVKVVTEKG
;
A
#
# COMPACT_ATOMS: atom_id res chain seq x y z
N ARG A 1 12.63 3.47 -11.67
CA ARG A 1 13.53 3.76 -10.52
C ARG A 1 13.14 2.83 -9.38
N SER A 2 14.09 2.39 -8.54
CA SER A 2 13.80 1.58 -7.35
C SER A 2 13.55 2.47 -6.13
N VAL A 3 12.67 2.05 -5.21
CA VAL A 3 12.37 2.74 -3.95
C VAL A 3 13.34 2.25 -2.88
N LYS A 4 13.92 3.16 -2.09
CA LYS A 4 14.83 2.79 -0.99
C LYS A 4 14.06 2.06 0.11
N GLN A 5 14.62 0.96 0.61
CA GLN A 5 13.98 0.10 1.62
C GLN A 5 14.71 0.12 2.99
N GLY A 6 15.78 0.91 3.12
CA GLY A 6 16.68 0.82 4.27
C GLY A 6 17.50 -0.47 4.26
N THR A 7 18.11 -0.78 5.39
CA THR A 7 18.86 -2.02 5.63
C THR A 7 18.40 -2.71 6.91
N LEU A 8 18.91 -3.90 7.20
CA LEU A 8 18.62 -4.58 8.47
C LEU A 8 19.09 -3.78 9.70
N LEU A 9 20.22 -3.06 9.57
CA LEU A 9 20.81 -2.29 10.66
C LEU A 9 20.23 -0.87 10.76
N SER A 10 19.76 -0.33 9.63
CA SER A 10 19.18 1.01 9.52
C SER A 10 17.91 0.97 8.66
N PRO A 11 16.81 0.36 9.16
CA PRO A 11 15.55 0.30 8.42
C PRO A 11 14.95 1.70 8.20
N GLU A 12 15.21 2.66 9.08
CA GLU A 12 14.76 4.05 9.01
C GLU A 12 15.26 4.80 7.77
N ASP A 13 16.34 4.34 7.13
CA ASP A 13 16.84 4.89 5.86
C ASP A 13 15.97 4.52 4.64
N GLY A 14 14.88 3.77 4.86
CA GLY A 14 13.84 3.53 3.88
C GLY A 14 13.17 4.83 3.41
N ALA A 15 12.60 4.81 2.20
CA ALA A 15 11.85 5.95 1.72
C ALA A 15 10.45 6.00 2.37
N THR A 16 9.87 7.20 2.42
CA THR A 16 8.42 7.38 2.53
C THR A 16 7.89 7.80 1.17
N LEU A 17 6.97 7.01 0.62
CA LEU A 17 6.37 7.26 -0.67
C LEU A 17 5.02 7.94 -0.48
N ILE A 18 4.87 9.16 -1.01
CA ILE A 18 3.61 9.88 -1.02
C ILE A 18 3.16 9.97 -2.48
N ILE A 19 2.01 9.37 -2.80
CA ILE A 19 1.50 9.28 -4.18
C ILE A 19 0.15 9.95 -4.27
N TRP A 20 0.05 10.93 -5.16
CA TRP A 20 -1.23 11.46 -5.60
C TRP A 20 -1.80 10.54 -6.69
N LEU A 21 -2.96 9.95 -6.41
CA LEU A 21 -3.66 9.08 -7.37
C LEU A 21 -4.36 9.91 -8.44
N SER A 22 -4.50 9.35 -9.63
CA SER A 22 -5.28 9.97 -10.71
C SER A 22 -6.79 9.96 -10.47
N ASP A 23 -7.25 9.16 -9.50
CA ASP A 23 -8.64 8.99 -9.11
C ASP A 23 -8.77 8.92 -7.57
N VAL A 24 -9.99 8.67 -7.07
CA VAL A 24 -10.29 8.44 -5.64
C VAL A 24 -9.69 7.11 -5.15
N ILE A 25 -9.55 6.91 -3.84
CA ILE A 25 -9.01 5.64 -3.30
C ILE A 25 -10.02 4.50 -3.44
N GLU A 26 -11.27 4.77 -3.06
CA GLU A 26 -12.35 3.79 -3.08
C GLU A 26 -12.88 3.61 -4.51
N GLY A 27 -13.32 2.40 -4.84
CA GLY A 27 -13.83 2.10 -6.17
C GLY A 27 -14.38 0.69 -6.25
N ASN A 28 -14.50 0.15 -7.46
CA ASN A 28 -15.05 -1.18 -7.68
C ASN A 28 -14.18 -2.05 -8.60
N SER A 29 -12.94 -1.64 -8.87
CA SER A 29 -12.02 -2.34 -9.79
C SER A 29 -11.38 -3.56 -9.17
N GLY A 30 -11.32 -3.60 -7.84
CA GLY A 30 -10.86 -4.78 -7.12
C GLY A 30 -10.98 -4.62 -5.63
N MET A 31 -10.57 -5.67 -4.91
CA MET A 31 -10.61 -5.73 -3.46
C MET A 31 -9.22 -5.98 -2.90
N ILE A 32 -8.87 -5.24 -1.84
CA ILE A 32 -7.68 -5.47 -1.05
C ILE A 32 -8.05 -5.81 0.40
N GLU A 33 -7.28 -6.70 1.00
CA GLU A 33 -7.34 -7.01 2.43
C GLU A 33 -6.03 -6.54 3.08
N ILE A 34 -6.15 -5.78 4.16
CA ILE A 34 -5.04 -5.22 4.92
C ILE A 34 -5.03 -5.83 6.32
N SER A 35 -3.86 -6.26 6.80
CA SER A 35 -3.67 -6.71 8.17
C SER A 35 -2.29 -6.32 8.71
N GLY A 36 -2.07 -6.53 10.00
CA GLY A 36 -0.83 -6.18 10.70
C GLY A 36 -1.07 -5.21 11.86
N PRO A 37 0.01 -4.71 12.49
CA PRO A 37 -0.11 -3.82 13.65
C PRO A 37 -0.98 -2.59 13.36
N GLY A 38 -1.95 -2.32 14.23
CA GLY A 38 -2.93 -1.23 14.05
C GLY A 38 -4.25 -1.64 13.40
N VAL A 39 -4.40 -2.90 12.98
CA VAL A 39 -5.65 -3.51 12.51
C VAL A 39 -5.96 -4.71 13.42
N GLU A 40 -7.17 -4.81 13.95
CA GLU A 40 -7.56 -5.86 14.92
C GLU A 40 -7.51 -7.26 14.29
N ASP A 41 -8.18 -7.44 13.15
CA ASP A 41 -8.17 -8.69 12.37
C ASP A 41 -7.72 -8.44 10.92
N SER A 42 -8.63 -7.91 10.10
CA SER A 42 -8.34 -7.40 8.77
C SER A 42 -9.27 -6.26 8.39
N ALA A 43 -8.80 -5.38 7.50
CA ALA A 43 -9.58 -4.33 6.90
C ALA A 43 -9.72 -4.61 5.41
N THR A 44 -10.96 -4.61 4.90
CA THR A 44 -11.25 -4.86 3.49
C THR A 44 -11.68 -3.56 2.82
N LEU A 45 -11.07 -3.24 1.68
CA LEU A 45 -11.45 -2.08 0.86
C LEU A 45 -11.67 -2.49 -0.59
N TYR A 46 -12.77 -1.99 -1.17
CA TYR A 46 -12.93 -1.97 -2.62
C TYR A 46 -12.30 -0.69 -3.16
N VAL A 47 -11.42 -0.85 -4.14
CA VAL A 47 -10.51 0.22 -4.55
C VAL A 47 -10.64 0.58 -6.02
N SER A 48 -10.25 1.81 -6.34
CA SER A 48 -10.19 2.34 -7.70
C SER A 48 -9.14 1.62 -8.57
N PRO A 49 -9.14 1.82 -9.90
CA PRO A 49 -8.09 1.30 -10.76
C PRO A 49 -6.68 1.74 -10.36
N ALA A 50 -6.48 3.03 -10.03
CA ALA A 50 -5.15 3.54 -9.69
C ALA A 50 -4.65 2.95 -8.36
N MET A 51 -5.53 2.89 -7.36
CA MET A 51 -5.20 2.30 -6.06
C MET A 51 -4.93 0.79 -6.18
N PHE A 52 -5.74 0.07 -6.96
CA PHE A 52 -5.54 -1.36 -7.22
C PHE A 52 -4.19 -1.64 -7.88
N SER A 53 -3.84 -0.87 -8.92
CA SER A 53 -2.54 -0.95 -9.59
C SER A 53 -1.38 -0.67 -8.63
N LEU A 54 -1.51 0.37 -7.79
CA LEU A 54 -0.50 0.70 -6.79
C LEU A 54 -0.29 -0.44 -5.79
N MET A 55 -1.37 -1.07 -5.31
CA MET A 55 -1.27 -2.21 -4.40
C MET A 55 -0.60 -3.43 -5.04
N LYS A 56 -0.91 -3.74 -6.31
CA LYS A 56 -0.21 -4.79 -7.06
C LYS A 56 1.30 -4.54 -7.14
N HIS A 57 1.72 -3.30 -7.42
CA HIS A 57 3.14 -2.96 -7.46
C HIS A 57 3.80 -3.05 -6.08
N ARG A 58 3.14 -2.55 -5.03
CA ARG A 58 3.68 -2.63 -3.67
C ARG A 58 3.85 -4.09 -3.21
N THR A 59 2.84 -4.93 -3.41
CA THR A 59 2.89 -6.33 -2.95
C THR A 59 3.89 -7.17 -3.73
N ALA A 60 4.15 -6.86 -5.00
CA ALA A 60 5.18 -7.53 -5.79
C ALA A 60 6.61 -7.33 -5.27
N ILE A 61 6.87 -6.31 -4.44
CA ILE A 61 8.20 -6.02 -3.90
C ILE A 61 8.60 -6.99 -2.78
N GLN A 62 7.65 -7.67 -2.14
CA GLN A 62 7.86 -8.70 -1.10
C GLN A 62 8.88 -8.27 -0.04
N PHE A 63 8.48 -7.36 0.86
CA PHE A 63 9.36 -6.88 1.92
C PHE A 63 9.82 -8.00 2.86
N GLU A 64 11.10 -7.98 3.21
CA GLU A 64 11.66 -8.72 4.34
C GLU A 64 11.74 -7.78 5.54
N TYR A 65 10.91 -8.00 6.56
CA TYR A 65 10.94 -7.15 7.75
C TYR A 65 12.31 -7.21 8.45
N PRO A 66 12.92 -6.08 8.87
CA PRO A 66 12.37 -4.72 8.97
C PRO A 66 12.53 -3.80 7.73
N LEU A 67 13.04 -4.30 6.61
CA LEU A 67 13.21 -3.52 5.38
C LEU A 67 11.84 -3.17 4.79
N GLY A 68 11.80 -2.07 4.05
CA GLY A 68 10.64 -1.65 3.28
C GLY A 68 10.53 -0.13 3.23
N PHE A 69 9.40 0.32 2.71
CA PHE A 69 9.04 1.74 2.70
C PHE A 69 7.63 1.90 3.22
N ASP A 70 7.36 3.09 3.75
CA ASP A 70 6.03 3.49 4.17
C ASP A 70 5.34 4.18 2.99
N LEU A 71 4.05 3.91 2.78
CA LEU A 71 3.28 4.43 1.65
C LEU A 71 2.10 5.27 2.14
N PHE A 72 1.90 6.44 1.55
CA PHE A 72 0.70 7.24 1.65
C PHE A 72 0.11 7.45 0.26
N ALA A 73 -1.08 6.92 0.03
CA ALA A 73 -1.86 7.18 -1.18
C ALA A 73 -2.87 8.29 -0.89
N VAL A 74 -2.92 9.31 -1.75
CA VAL A 74 -3.85 10.44 -1.66
C VAL A 74 -4.79 10.37 -2.86
N GLY A 75 -6.08 10.19 -2.58
CA GLY A 75 -7.12 10.21 -3.59
C GLY A 75 -7.37 11.61 -4.14
N SER A 76 -7.91 11.69 -5.36
CA SER A 76 -8.31 12.96 -5.99
C SER A 76 -9.37 13.75 -5.21
N ASP A 77 -10.08 13.10 -4.30
CA ASP A 77 -11.07 13.65 -3.37
C ASP A 77 -10.47 14.12 -2.02
N GLY A 78 -9.15 14.03 -1.87
CA GLY A 78 -8.43 14.44 -0.66
C GLY A 78 -8.42 13.40 0.46
N TYR A 79 -9.03 12.22 0.27
CA TYR A 79 -8.89 11.11 1.21
C TYR A 79 -7.49 10.50 1.13
N LEU A 80 -7.05 9.90 2.23
CA LEU A 80 -5.70 9.34 2.36
C LEU A 80 -5.74 7.95 2.97
N LEU A 81 -4.92 7.05 2.43
CA LEU A 81 -4.61 5.76 3.05
C LEU A 81 -3.11 5.66 3.33
N GLY A 82 -2.77 5.48 4.61
CA GLY A 82 -1.41 5.19 5.06
C GLY A 82 -1.19 3.68 5.23
N LEU A 83 -0.11 3.18 4.65
CA LEU A 83 0.33 1.79 4.72
C LEU A 83 1.81 1.74 5.15
N PRO A 84 2.07 1.64 6.46
CA PRO A 84 3.40 1.35 6.99
C PRO A 84 4.00 0.08 6.36
N ARG A 85 5.32 -0.05 6.41
CA ARG A 85 6.03 -1.27 5.96
C ARG A 85 5.57 -2.56 6.65
N THR A 86 5.01 -2.45 7.86
CA THR A 86 4.45 -3.56 8.64
C THR A 86 3.06 -4.00 8.17
N SER A 87 2.39 -3.21 7.32
CA SER A 87 1.08 -3.58 6.78
C SER A 87 1.22 -4.66 5.71
N SER A 88 0.64 -5.82 5.99
CA SER A 88 0.40 -6.87 5.01
C SER A 88 -0.80 -6.50 4.15
N VAL A 89 -0.65 -6.66 2.83
CA VAL A 89 -1.72 -6.37 1.87
C VAL A 89 -1.87 -7.55 0.94
N LYS A 90 -3.09 -8.07 0.82
CA LYS A 90 -3.45 -9.08 -0.17
C LYS A 90 -4.37 -8.47 -1.21
N VAL A 91 -4.09 -8.74 -2.47
CA VAL A 91 -4.93 -8.36 -3.61
C VAL A 91 -5.80 -9.57 -3.96
N VAL A 92 -7.11 -9.47 -3.79
CA VAL A 92 -8.01 -10.64 -3.79
C VAL A 92 -8.74 -10.84 -5.12
N THR A 93 -9.19 -9.76 -5.78
CA THR A 93 -9.96 -9.86 -7.03
C THR A 93 -9.75 -8.64 -7.92
N GLU A 94 -9.62 -8.85 -9.23
CA GLU A 94 -9.74 -7.82 -10.28
C GLU A 94 -11.11 -8.01 -10.95
N LYS A 95 -11.96 -6.97 -10.97
CA LYS A 95 -13.14 -7.01 -11.84
C LYS A 95 -12.65 -6.77 -13.27
N GLY A 96 -12.76 -7.81 -14.10
CA GLY A 96 -12.54 -7.73 -15.54
C GLY A 96 -13.55 -6.85 -16.25
#